data_AF-A0A7C3AB95-F1
#
_entry.id   AF-A0A7C3AB95-F1
#
_cell.length_a   1.000
_cell.length_b   1.000
_cell.length_c   1.000
_cell.angle_alpha   90.00
_cell.angle_beta   90.00
_cell.angle_gamma   90.00
#
_symmetry.space_group_name_H-M   'P 1'
#
loop_
_entity.id
_entity.type
_entity.pdbx_description
1 polymer ?
#
loop_
_entity_poly.entity_id
_entity_poly.type
_entity_poly.pdbx_seq_one_letter_code
_entity_poly.pdbx_strand_id
1 'polypeptide(L)' 'AIRAEQTVQVRRAVEALPAKQRATLILAYYQQLSYAEVAEVMQCSVGTVKRQMYRALHSLQARLPDRVEVS' A
#
# COMPACT_ATOMS: atom_id res chain seq x y z
N ALA A 1 -0.30 24.53 -3.82
CA ALA A 1 1.09 24.17 -3.47
C ALA A 1 1.15 22.98 -2.51
N ILE A 2 0.65 23.09 -1.26
CA ILE A 2 0.79 22.05 -0.22
C ILE A 2 0.17 20.68 -0.61
N ARG A 3 -1.04 20.66 -1.18
CA ARG A 3 -1.70 19.41 -1.60
C ARG A 3 -0.95 18.66 -2.71
N ALA A 4 -0.37 19.39 -3.67
CA ALA A 4 0.39 18.78 -4.76
C ALA A 4 1.70 18.14 -4.27
N GLU A 5 2.37 18.79 -3.32
CA GLU A 5 3.57 18.26 -2.66
C GLU A 5 3.26 16.95 -1.91
N GLN A 6 2.12 16.91 -1.19
CA GLN A 6 1.64 15.69 -0.51
C GLN A 6 1.37 14.54 -1.49
N THR A 7 0.74 14.81 -2.64
CA THR A 7 0.50 13.79 -3.68
C THR A 7 1.82 13.21 -4.22
N VAL A 8 2.83 14.06 -4.43
CA VAL A 8 4.16 13.62 -4.91
C VAL A 8 4.86 12.74 -3.86
N GLN A 9 4.77 13.09 -2.58
CA GLN A 9 5.35 12.30 -1.49
C GLN A 9 4.70 10.92 -1.36
N VAL A 10 3.37 10.86 -1.40
CA VAL A 10 2.63 9.59 -1.38
C VAL A 10 3.01 8.72 -2.57
N ARG A 11 3.05 9.28 -3.78
CA ARG A 11 3.44 8.54 -4.98
C ARG A 11 4.85 7.95 -4.84
N ARG A 12 5.83 8.75 -4.41
CA ARG A 12 7.20 8.29 -4.20
C ARG A 12 7.30 7.20 -3.14
N ALA A 13 6.54 7.32 -2.05
CA ALA A 13 6.52 6.31 -0.99
C ALA A 13 5.97 4.97 -1.49
N VAL A 14 4.91 5.00 -2.31
CA VAL A 14 4.32 3.80 -2.96
C VAL A 14 5.29 3.22 -3.99
N GLU A 15 5.94 4.05 -4.81
CA GLU A 15 6.96 3.61 -5.78
C GLU A 15 8.15 2.94 -5.09
N ALA A 16 8.54 3.40 -3.88
CA ALA A 16 9.62 2.82 -3.09
C ALA A 16 9.24 1.50 -2.38
N LEU A 17 7.99 1.03 -2.47
CA LEU A 17 7.61 -0.27 -1.91
C LEU A 17 8.24 -1.42 -2.71
N PRO A 18 8.69 -2.49 -2.05
CA PRO A 18 9.02 -3.75 -2.71
C PRO A 18 7.87 -4.21 -3.61
N ALA A 19 8.21 -4.78 -4.78
CA ALA A 19 7.24 -5.06 -5.84
C ALA A 19 6.00 -5.83 -5.36
N LYS A 20 6.16 -6.84 -4.49
CA LYS A 20 5.04 -7.63 -3.95
C LYS A 20 4.15 -6.82 -3.01
N GLN A 21 4.70 -5.95 -2.18
CA GLN A 21 3.94 -5.06 -1.30
C GLN A 21 3.14 -4.04 -2.11
N ARG A 22 3.79 -3.43 -3.12
CA ARG A 22 3.14 -2.50 -4.04
C ARG A 22 2.01 -3.16 -4.82
N ALA A 23 2.23 -4.36 -5.36
CA ALA A 23 1.21 -5.11 -6.08
C ALA A 23 0.00 -5.42 -5.19
N THR A 24 0.23 -5.91 -3.96
CA THR A 24 -0.83 -6.15 -2.99
C THR A 24 -1.63 -4.87 -2.69
N LEU A 25 -0.96 -3.75 -2.47
CA LEU A 25 -1.61 -2.45 -2.24
C LEU A 25 -2.47 -2.03 -3.43
N ILE A 26 -1.93 -2.12 -4.65
CA ILE A 26 -2.64 -1.72 -5.88
C ILE A 26 -3.91 -2.56 -6.07
N LEU A 27 -3.77 -3.88 -5.98
CA LEU A 27 -4.90 -4.78 -6.18
C LEU A 27 -5.98 -4.59 -5.10
N ALA A 28 -5.60 -4.47 -3.83
CA ALA A 28 -6.56 -4.33 -2.74
C ALA A 28 -7.21 -2.94 -2.69
N TYR A 29 -6.44 -1.85 -2.82
CA TYR A 29 -6.95 -0.49 -2.63
C TYR A 29 -7.38 0.20 -3.92
N TYR A 30 -6.66 0.04 -5.02
CA TYR A 30 -7.00 0.75 -6.26
C TYR A 30 -7.95 -0.06 -7.13
N GLN A 31 -7.80 -1.39 -7.14
CA GLN A 31 -8.71 -2.30 -7.87
C GLN A 31 -9.84 -2.84 -6.99
N GLN A 32 -9.89 -2.47 -5.71
CA GLN A 32 -10.94 -2.86 -4.76
C GLN A 32 -11.15 -4.39 -4.65
N LEU A 33 -10.10 -5.17 -4.93
CA LEU A 33 -10.16 -6.62 -4.78
C LEU A 33 -10.10 -7.04 -3.31
N SER A 34 -10.88 -8.06 -2.95
CA SER A 34 -10.76 -8.72 -1.66
C SER A 34 -9.42 -9.43 -1.53
N TYR A 35 -8.97 -9.69 -0.30
CA TYR A 35 -7.69 -10.41 -0.09
C TYR A 35 -7.69 -11.83 -0.67
N ALA A 36 -8.86 -12.45 -0.86
CA ALA A 36 -8.99 -13.72 -1.54
C ALA A 36 -8.69 -13.57 -3.04
N GLU A 37 -9.32 -12.62 -3.72
CA GLU A 37 -9.06 -12.33 -5.13
C GLU A 37 -7.61 -11.88 -5.37
N VAL A 38 -7.04 -11.07 -4.48
CA VAL A 38 -5.62 -10.71 -4.53
C VAL A 38 -4.73 -11.94 -4.42
N ALA A 39 -5.07 -12.88 -3.54
CA ALA A 39 -4.32 -14.12 -3.33
C ALA A 39 -4.33 -15.00 -4.60
N GLU A 40 -5.47 -15.08 -5.27
CA GLU A 40 -5.64 -15.76 -6.57
C GLU A 40 -4.79 -15.10 -7.66
N VAL A 41 -4.90 -13.79 -7.84
CA VAL A 41 -4.12 -13.02 -8.83
C VAL A 41 -2.62 -13.15 -8.59
N MET A 42 -2.19 -13.11 -7.33
CA MET A 42 -0.77 -13.21 -6.96
C MET A 42 -0.27 -14.66 -6.81
N GLN A 43 -1.13 -15.65 -7.04
CA GLN A 43 -0.85 -17.08 -6.87
C GLN A 43 -0.18 -17.39 -5.53
N CYS A 44 -0.76 -16.89 -4.44
CA CYS A 44 -0.23 -17.06 -3.09
C CYS A 44 -1.35 -17.30 -2.07
N SER A 45 -1.01 -17.50 -0.80
CA SER A 45 -2.03 -17.65 0.25
C SER A 45 -2.59 -16.29 0.69
N VAL A 46 -3.85 -16.27 1.16
CA VAL A 46 -4.44 -15.08 1.82
C VAL A 46 -3.59 -14.61 3.01
N GLY A 47 -2.95 -15.53 3.74
CA GLY A 47 -2.01 -15.19 4.81
C GLY A 47 -0.78 -14.42 4.31
N THR A 48 -0.28 -14.77 3.12
CA THR A 48 0.79 -14.03 2.43
C THR A 48 0.33 -12.64 2.06
N VAL A 49 -0.88 -12.50 1.50
CA VAL A 49 -1.48 -11.18 1.17
C VAL A 49 -1.57 -10.30 2.40
N LYS A 50 -2.13 -10.81 3.52
CA LYS A 50 -2.20 -10.08 4.79
C LYS A 50 -0.82 -9.61 5.27
N ARG A 51 0.20 -10.48 5.20
CA ARG A 51 1.57 -10.14 5.58
C ARG A 51 2.18 -9.06 4.67
N GLN A 52 1.97 -9.16 3.37
CA GLN A 52 2.46 -8.16 2.42
C GLN A 52 1.77 -6.81 2.63
N MET A 53 0.46 -6.83 2.85
CA MET A 53 -0.31 -5.61 3.11
C MET A 53 0.12 -4.91 4.40
N TYR A 54 0.29 -5.67 5.49
CA TYR A 54 0.84 -5.14 6.75
C TYR A 54 2.21 -4.49 6.54
N ARG A 55 3.12 -5.17 5.83
CA ARG A 55 4.46 -4.63 5.53
C ARG A 55 4.41 -3.41 4.61
N ALA A 56 3.47 -3.37 3.67
CA ALA A 56 3.26 -2.23 2.79
C ALA A 56 2.87 -0.99 3.60
N LEU A 57 1.85 -1.12 4.45
CA LEU A 57 1.36 -0.03 5.31
C LEU A 57 2.45 0.47 6.27
N HIS A 58 3.16 -0.45 6.94
CA HIS A 58 4.25 -0.07 7.84
C HIS A 58 5.41 0.63 7.10
N SER A 59 5.72 0.19 5.87
CA SER A 59 6.75 0.85 5.04
C SER A 59 6.30 2.24 4.58
N LEU A 60 5.01 2.43 4.30
CA LEU A 60 4.45 3.74 3.98
C LEU A 60 4.46 4.66 5.20
N GLN A 61 4.03 4.19 6.37
CA GLN A 61 4.09 4.95 7.63
C GLN A 61 5.51 5.41 7.97
N ALA A 62 6.53 4.56 7.76
CA ALA A 62 7.91 4.94 7.99
C ALA A 62 8.45 6.00 7.02
N ARG A 63 7.79 6.22 5.87
CA ARG A 63 8.24 7.10 4.78
C ARG A 63 7.40 8.36 4.63
N LEU A 64 6.17 8.31 5.10
CA LEU A 64 5.25 9.44 5.08
C LEU A 64 5.25 10.07 6.46
N PRO A 65 5.44 11.40 6.57
CA PRO A 65 5.34 12.07 7.85
C PRO A 65 3.95 11.83 8.45
N ASP A 66 3.90 11.59 9.76
CA ASP A 66 2.67 11.35 10.49
C ASP A 66 1.76 12.58 10.33
N ARG A 67 0.69 12.42 9.56
CA ARG A 67 -0.39 13.39 9.43
C ARG A 67 -1.69 12.63 9.62
N VAL A 68 -1.86 12.13 10.84
CA VAL A 68 -3.18 11.75 11.34
C VAL A 68 -3.47 12.58 12.59
N GLU A 69 -3.70 13.87 12.39
CA GLU A 69 -4.71 14.58 13.17
C GLU A 69 -5.90 14.78 12.24
N VAL A 70 -6.83 13.83 12.28
CA VAL A 70 -8.21 14.09 11.86
C VAL A 70 -8.92 14.51 13.13
N SER A 71 -9.12 15.83 13.28
CA SER A 71 -10.10 16.40 14.21
C SER A 71 -11.51 16.08 13.75
#